data_AF-D5WNW3-F1
#
_entry.id   AF-D5WNW3-F1
#
_cell.length_a   1.000
_cell.length_b   1.000
_cell.length_c   1.000
_cell.angle_alpha   90.00
_cell.angle_beta   90.00
_cell.angle_gamma   90.00
#
_symmetry.space_group_name_H-M   'P 1'
#
loop_
_entity.id
_entity.type
_entity.pdbx_description
1 polymer ?
#
loop_
_entity_poly.entity_id
_entity_poly.type
_entity_poly.pdbx_seq_one_letter_code
_entity_poly.pdbx_strand_id
1 'polypeptide(L)' 'MNLNRLLRIGMQMHCLSYETHDRLLRIVKSKKRYSTHYRAAALRLLVVAAPESVTGGLAFAERRRRVRNYYGI' A
#
# COMPACT_ATOMS: atom_id res chain seq x y z
N MET A 1 16.99 -6.71 -8.39
CA MET A 1 15.85 -5.80 -8.13
C MET A 1 15.89 -4.68 -9.17
N ASN A 2 14.83 -4.43 -9.95
CA ASN A 2 14.87 -3.51 -11.10
C ASN A 2 14.57 -2.06 -10.65
N LEU A 3 15.52 -1.14 -10.84
CA LEU A 3 15.45 0.27 -10.41
C LEU A 3 14.22 1.00 -10.98
N ASN A 4 13.91 0.79 -12.27
CA ASN A 4 12.77 1.42 -12.94
C ASN A 4 11.43 1.05 -12.27
N ARG A 5 11.34 -0.16 -11.73
CA ARG A 5 10.14 -0.61 -11.02
C ARG A 5 9.98 0.09 -9.67
N LEU A 6 11.08 0.36 -8.97
CA LEU A 6 11.06 1.08 -7.69
C LEU A 6 10.69 2.54 -7.90
N LEU A 7 11.29 3.20 -8.89
CA LEU A 7 10.99 4.58 -9.26
C LEU A 7 9.51 4.74 -9.63
N ARG A 8 8.96 3.82 -10.44
CA ARG A 8 7.54 3.83 -10.80
C ARG A 8 6.61 3.72 -9.59
N ILE A 9 6.91 2.84 -8.65
CA ILE A 9 6.11 2.68 -7.44
C ILE A 9 6.23 3.92 -6.55
N GLY A 10 7.44 4.47 -6.40
CA GLY A 10 7.67 5.70 -5.63
C GLY A 10 6.88 6.88 -6.18
N MET A 11 6.91 7.09 -7.50
CA MET A 11 6.11 8.12 -8.16
C MET A 11 4.61 7.91 -7.95
N GLN A 12 4.12 6.66 -8.08
CA GLN A 12 2.71 6.34 -7.84
C GLN A 12 2.31 6.57 -6.37
N MET A 13 3.20 6.29 -5.42
CA MET A 13 2.96 6.61 -4.01
C MET A 13 2.86 8.12 -3.79
N HIS A 14 3.69 8.93 -4.45
CA HIS A 14 3.60 10.38 -4.38
C HIS A 14 2.26 10.90 -4.94
N CYS A 15 1.81 10.39 -6.09
CA CYS A 15 0.51 10.77 -6.63
C CYS A 15 -0.67 10.39 -5.71
N LEU A 16 -0.51 9.34 -4.90
CA LEU A 16 -1.53 8.83 -3.99
C LEU A 16 -1.40 9.37 -2.56
N SER A 17 -0.39 10.18 -2.24
CA SER A 17 -0.13 10.59 -0.85
C SER A 17 -1.20 11.52 -0.28
N TYR A 18 -1.95 12.19 -1.15
CA TYR A 18 -3.06 13.08 -0.80
C TYR A 18 -4.42 12.37 -0.76
N GLU A 19 -4.46 11.07 -1.06
CA GLU A 19 -5.71 10.31 -1.09
C GLU A 19 -6.15 9.90 0.32
N THR A 20 -7.47 9.81 0.50
CA THR A 20 -8.03 9.37 1.78
C THR A 20 -7.82 7.87 2.01
N HIS A 21 -7.82 7.47 3.28
CA HIS A 21 -7.68 6.08 3.69
C HIS A 21 -8.66 5.14 2.96
N ASP A 22 -9.95 5.50 2.90
CA ASP A 22 -10.98 4.72 2.22
C ASP A 22 -10.77 4.64 0.70
N ARG A 23 -10.21 5.69 0.11
CA ARG A 23 -9.90 5.69 -1.32
C ARG A 23 -8.75 4.75 -1.62
N LEU A 24 -7.70 4.76 -0.79
CA LEU A 24 -6.60 3.80 -0.88
C LEU A 24 -7.09 2.36 -0.73
N LEU A 25 -7.97 2.08 0.24
CA LEU A 25 -8.59 0.76 0.41
C LEU A 25 -9.36 0.32 -0.84
N ARG A 26 -10.19 1.21 -1.42
CA ARG A 26 -10.93 0.92 -2.65
C ARG A 26 -10.00 0.61 -3.82
N ILE A 27 -8.90 1.35 -3.97
CA ILE A 27 -7.89 1.11 -5.02
C ILE A 27 -7.28 -0.28 -4.83
N VAL A 28 -6.85 -0.63 -3.62
CA VAL A 28 -6.20 -1.92 -3.37
C VAL A 28 -7.15 -3.10 -3.61
N LYS A 29 -8.44 -2.96 -3.26
CA LYS A 29 -9.46 -4.01 -3.49
C LYS A 29 -9.89 -4.14 -4.96
N SER A 30 -9.77 -3.09 -5.76
CA SER A 30 -10.22 -3.05 -7.15
C SER A 30 -9.25 -3.75 -8.13
N LYS A 31 -9.23 -5.09 -8.09
CA LYS A 31 -8.26 -5.92 -8.85
C LYS A 31 -8.30 -5.73 -10.38
N LYS A 32 -9.47 -5.46 -10.95
CA LYS A 32 -9.68 -5.33 -12.40
C LYS A 32 -9.47 -3.91 -12.94
N ARG A 33 -9.53 -2.89 -12.07
CA ARG A 33 -9.52 -1.47 -12.48
C ARG A 33 -8.13 -0.85 -12.48
N TYR A 34 -7.24 -1.31 -11.61
CA TYR A 34 -5.94 -0.71 -11.41
C TYR A 34 -4.81 -1.71 -11.63
N SER A 35 -3.70 -1.22 -12.19
CA SER A 35 -2.50 -2.03 -12.38
C SER A 35 -1.94 -2.53 -11.04
N THR A 36 -1.23 -3.67 -11.09
CA THR A 36 -0.60 -4.26 -9.91
C THR A 36 0.36 -3.30 -9.21
N HIS A 37 1.08 -2.45 -9.96
CA HIS A 37 1.98 -1.45 -9.40
C HIS A 37 1.24 -0.35 -8.65
N TYR A 38 0.14 0.16 -9.23
CA TYR A 38 -0.66 1.21 -8.63
C TYR A 38 -1.34 0.73 -7.34
N ARG A 39 -1.85 -0.52 -7.34
CA ARG A 39 -2.38 -1.17 -6.14
C ARG A 39 -1.31 -1.40 -5.09
N ALA A 40 -0.08 -1.76 -5.50
CA ALA A 40 1.03 -1.94 -4.57
C ALA A 40 1.55 -0.61 -3.99
N ALA A 41 1.40 0.51 -4.69
CA ALA A 41 1.67 1.85 -4.17
C ALA A 41 0.63 2.24 -3.10
N ALA A 42 -0.67 2.08 -3.40
CA ALA A 42 -1.73 2.31 -2.42
C ALA A 42 -1.58 1.45 -1.16
N LEU A 43 -1.23 0.16 -1.32
CA LEU A 43 -0.99 -0.73 -0.18
C LEU A 43 0.20 -0.27 0.67
N ARG A 44 1.27 0.27 0.06
CA ARG A 44 2.41 0.81 0.82
C ARG A 44 2.00 2.00 1.68
N LEU A 45 1.19 2.90 1.14
CA LEU A 45 0.66 4.03 1.90
C LEU A 45 -0.23 3.56 3.07
N LEU A 46 -1.08 2.56 2.85
CA LEU A 46 -1.87 1.95 3.94
C LEU A 46 -0.99 1.33 5.02
N VAL A 47 0.16 0.75 4.66
CA VAL A 47 1.09 0.19 5.64
C VAL A 47 1.80 1.28 6.44
N VAL A 48 2.15 2.40 5.80
CA VAL A 48 2.75 3.56 6.46
C VAL A 48 1.77 4.24 7.41
N ALA A 49 0.50 4.33 7.02
CA ALA A 49 -0.56 4.97 7.82
C ALA A 49 -1.23 4.04 8.84
N ALA A 50 -0.88 2.75 8.89
CA ALA A 50 -1.50 1.80 9.79
C ALA A 50 -1.09 2.05 11.25
N PRO A 51 -2.00 1.80 12.22
CA PRO A 51 -1.67 1.97 13.63
C PRO A 51 -0.46 1.13 14.06
N GLU A 52 0.32 1.64 15.02
CA GLU A 52 1.44 0.90 15.60
C GLU A 52 1.00 -0.40 16.25
N SER A 53 -0.22 -0.47 16.80
CA SER A 53 -0.82 -1.70 17.31
C SER A 53 -0.92 -2.82 16.26
N VAL A 54 -1.03 -2.46 14.97
CA VAL A 54 -1.07 -3.42 13.85
C VAL A 54 0.34 -3.74 13.33
N THR A 55 1.23 -2.75 13.29
CA THR A 55 2.54 -2.87 12.61
C THR A 55 3.71 -3.22 13.54
N GLY A 56 3.68 -2.81 14.81
CA GLY A 56 4.49 -3.34 15.91
C GLY A 56 6.00 -3.38 15.70
N GLY A 57 6.61 -2.35 15.08
CA GLY A 57 8.07 -2.33 14.83
C GLY A 57 8.58 -3.43 13.88
N LEU A 58 7.68 -4.18 13.24
CA LEU A 58 8.04 -5.34 12.44
C LEU A 58 8.68 -4.97 11.10
N ALA A 59 9.39 -5.94 10.52
CA ALA A 59 9.85 -5.85 9.14
C ALA A 59 8.68 -5.52 8.19
N PHE A 60 8.98 -4.80 7.09
CA PHE A 60 7.94 -4.31 6.17
C PHE A 60 7.06 -5.43 5.60
N ALA A 61 7.61 -6.60 5.32
CA ALA A 61 6.84 -7.72 4.78
C ALA A 61 5.74 -8.19 5.76
N GLU A 62 6.06 -8.28 7.04
CA GLU A 62 5.18 -8.69 8.12
C GLU A 62 4.15 -7.61 8.44
N ARG A 63 4.56 -6.34 8.48
CA ARG A 63 3.65 -5.19 8.57
C ARG A 63 2.61 -5.25 7.45
N ARG A 64 3.06 -5.45 6.21
CA ARG A 64 2.17 -5.57 5.04
C ARG A 64 1.19 -6.73 5.18
N ARG A 65 1.61 -7.88 5.69
CA ARG A 65 0.71 -9.03 5.92
C ARG A 65 -0.35 -8.70 6.96
N ARG A 66 0.03 -8.15 8.11
CA ARG A 66 -0.90 -7.75 9.19
C ARG A 66 -1.89 -6.69 8.72
N VAL A 67 -1.41 -5.68 8.01
CA VAL A 67 -2.25 -4.60 7.44
C VAL A 67 -3.27 -5.16 6.46
N ARG A 68 -2.89 -6.13 5.62
CA ARG A 68 -3.84 -6.80 4.73
C ARG A 68 -4.91 -7.57 5.49
N ASN A 69 -4.52 -8.28 6.55
CA ASN A 69 -5.47 -9.00 7.40
C ASN A 69 -6.42 -8.02 8.11
N TYR A 70 -5.87 -6.94 8.67
CA TYR A 70 -6.64 -5.90 9.38
C TYR A 70 -7.69 -5.22 8.49
N TYR A 71 -7.36 -4.92 7.23
CA TYR A 71 -8.28 -4.27 6.28
C TYR A 71 -9.07 -5.24 5.37
N GLY A 72 -8.86 -6.55 5.50
CA GLY A 72 -9.49 -7.60 4.69
C GLY A 72 -9.15 -7.50 3.19
N ILE A 73 -7.86 -7.58 2.84
CA ILE A 73 -7.31 -7.41 1.47
C ILE A 73 -6.59 -8.65 0.92
#